data_AF-A0A385Z4V1-F1
#
_entry.id   AF-A0A385Z4V1-F1
#
_cell.length_a   1.000
_cell.length_b   1.000
_cell.length_c   1.000
_cell.angle_alpha   90.00
_cell.angle_beta   90.00
_cell.angle_gamma   90.00
#
_symmetry.space_group_name_H-M   'P 1'
#
loop_
_entity.id
_entity.type
_entity.pdbx_description
1 polymer ?
#
loop_
_entity_poly.entity_id
_entity_poly.type
_entity_poly.pdbx_seq_one_letter_code
_entity_poly.pdbx_strand_id
1 'polypeptide(L)'
;MDKPQGTAAVLHETRIYEELVEEYGAPAADGLMTKAINDTLPNANITPADVGGFSKVTKALRTGKVDLQSTVDAGQQKARQATEDLLDGLKCREADDGISEEEEETDASS
;
A
#
# COMPACT_ATOMS: atom_id res chain seq x y z
N MET A 1 7.24 21.06 14.75
CA MET A 1 7.71 21.68 13.49
C MET A 1 6.49 21.92 12.63
N ASP A 2 6.28 23.15 12.16
CA ASP A 2 5.20 23.43 11.22
C ASP A 2 5.46 22.70 9.90
N LYS A 3 4.43 22.02 9.36
CA LYS A 3 4.52 21.40 8.04
C LYS A 3 4.73 22.50 6.98
N PRO A 4 5.59 22.27 5.98
CA PRO A 4 5.79 23.25 4.91
C PRO A 4 4.47 23.53 4.20
N GLN A 5 4.25 24.78 3.80
CA GLN A 5 3.06 25.23 3.05
C GLN A 5 3.49 25.90 1.74
N GLY A 6 2.54 26.18 0.85
CA GLY A 6 2.85 26.92 -0.37
C GLY A 6 3.70 26.09 -1.33
N THR A 7 4.66 26.74 -2.01
CA THR A 7 5.58 26.06 -2.92
C THR A 7 6.52 25.10 -2.20
N ALA A 8 6.88 25.36 -0.94
CA ALA A 8 7.72 24.46 -0.16
C ALA A 8 7.05 23.10 0.10
N ALA A 9 5.74 23.10 0.35
CA ALA A 9 4.96 21.87 0.48
C ALA A 9 4.97 21.06 -0.82
N VAL A 10 4.78 21.74 -1.95
CA VAL A 10 4.78 21.10 -3.27
C VAL A 10 6.12 20.42 -3.51
N LEU A 11 7.24 21.13 -3.33
CA LEU A 11 8.57 20.58 -3.55
C LEU A 11 8.89 19.41 -2.62
N HIS A 12 8.44 19.47 -1.36
CA HIS A 12 8.64 18.39 -0.40
C HIS A 12 7.92 17.10 -0.83
N GLU A 13 6.62 17.21 -1.14
CA GLU A 13 5.81 16.05 -1.55
C GLU A 13 6.20 15.54 -2.94
N THR A 14 6.62 16.42 -3.86
CA THR A 14 7.15 16.02 -5.18
C THR A 14 8.43 15.22 -5.04
N ARG A 15 9.33 15.59 -4.13
CA ARG A 15 10.54 14.81 -3.87
C ARG A 15 10.20 13.40 -3.40
N ILE A 16 9.31 13.27 -2.42
CA ILE A 16 8.88 11.95 -1.92
C ILE A 16 8.25 11.13 -3.04
N TYR A 17 7.43 11.77 -3.88
CA TYR A 17 6.85 11.11 -5.05
C TYR A 17 7.92 10.58 -6.02
N GLU A 18 8.95 11.37 -6.35
CA GLU A 18 10.05 10.94 -7.23
C GLU A 18 10.80 9.74 -6.64
N GLU A 19 11.07 9.76 -5.32
CA GLU A 19 11.69 8.64 -4.61
C GLU A 19 10.82 7.36 -4.70
N LEU A 20 9.49 7.48 -4.57
CA LEU A 20 8.56 6.34 -4.73
C LEU A 20 8.49 5.82 -6.18
N VAL A 21 8.59 6.70 -7.18
CA VAL A 21 8.64 6.28 -8.58
C VAL A 21 9.91 5.47 -8.85
N GLU A 22 11.03 5.86 -8.26
CA GLU A 22 12.30 5.14 -8.38
C GLU A 22 12.23 3.76 -7.68
N GLU A 23 11.66 3.69 -6.49
CA GLU A 23 11.61 2.47 -5.68
C GLU A 23 10.56 1.45 -6.16
N TYR A 24 9.36 1.92 -6.51
CA TYR A 24 8.19 1.07 -6.76
C TYR A 24 7.59 1.21 -8.17
N GLY A 25 8.06 2.18 -8.96
CA GLY A 25 7.52 2.50 -10.28
C GLY A 25 6.34 3.48 -10.25
N ALA A 26 6.12 4.16 -11.38
CA ALA A 26 5.10 5.20 -11.52
C ALA A 26 3.67 4.77 -11.14
N PRO A 27 3.16 3.58 -11.54
CA PRO A 27 1.80 3.18 -11.20
C PRO A 27 1.52 3.09 -9.69
N ALA A 28 2.52 2.64 -8.92
CA ALA A 28 2.40 2.54 -7.46
C ALA A 28 2.44 3.93 -6.80
N ALA A 29 3.38 4.78 -7.24
CA ALA A 29 3.49 6.15 -6.76
C ALA A 29 2.23 6.99 -7.06
N ASP A 30 1.66 6.86 -8.27
CA ASP A 30 0.43 7.53 -8.67
C ASP A 30 -0.76 7.13 -7.80
N GLY A 31 -0.88 5.83 -7.48
CA GLY A 31 -1.93 5.32 -6.60
C GLY A 31 -1.82 5.87 -5.18
N LEU A 32 -0.61 5.87 -4.62
CA LEU A 32 -0.34 6.39 -3.27
C LEU A 32 -0.60 7.90 -3.18
N MET A 33 -0.16 8.66 -4.19
CA MET A 33 -0.40 10.10 -4.28
C MET A 33 -1.88 10.44 -4.37
N THR A 34 -2.60 9.69 -5.22
CA THR A 34 -4.06 9.83 -5.35
C THR A 34 -4.75 9.59 -4.01
N LYS A 35 -4.36 8.53 -3.30
CA LYS A 35 -4.91 8.21 -1.99
C LYS A 35 -4.62 9.30 -0.97
N ALA A 36 -3.37 9.75 -0.87
CA ALA A 36 -2.95 10.80 0.07
C ALA A 36 -3.77 12.09 -0.12
N ILE A 37 -3.98 12.49 -1.38
CA ILE A 37 -4.75 13.70 -1.71
C ILE A 37 -6.23 13.52 -1.38
N ASN A 38 -6.86 12.42 -1.77
CA ASN A 38 -8.29 12.21 -1.55
C ASN A 38 -8.62 11.98 -0.06
N ASP A 39 -7.75 11.31 0.70
CA ASP A 39 -7.95 11.14 2.16
C ASP A 39 -7.89 12.50 2.88
N THR A 40 -7.06 13.42 2.40
CA THR A 40 -6.91 14.78 2.97
C THR A 40 -7.97 15.76 2.46
N LEU A 41 -8.32 15.64 1.19
CA LEU A 41 -9.24 16.52 0.46
C LEU A 41 -10.28 15.65 -0.24
N PRO A 42 -11.31 15.15 0.47
CA PRO A 42 -12.28 14.20 -0.08
C PRO A 42 -13.08 14.74 -1.27
N ASN A 43 -13.15 16.07 -1.42
CA ASN A 43 -13.81 16.73 -2.56
C ASN A 43 -12.88 16.94 -3.77
N ALA A 44 -11.60 16.55 -3.68
CA ALA A 44 -10.64 16.74 -4.77
C ALA A 44 -10.87 15.78 -5.94
N ASN A 45 -11.45 14.60 -5.68
CA ASN A 45 -11.79 13.58 -6.69
C ASN A 45 -10.63 13.33 -7.68
N ILE A 46 -9.41 13.21 -7.16
CA ILE A 46 -8.22 12.95 -7.97
C ILE A 46 -8.22 11.48 -8.39
N THR A 47 -7.89 11.22 -9.65
CA THR A 47 -7.60 9.89 -10.17
C THR A 47 -6.09 9.73 -10.40
N PRO A 48 -5.57 8.50 -10.53
CA PRO A 48 -4.16 8.28 -10.89
C PRO A 48 -3.77 8.98 -12.19
N ALA A 49 -4.68 9.05 -13.16
CA ALA A 49 -4.46 9.77 -14.41
C ALA A 49 -4.35 11.30 -14.22
N ASP A 50 -4.99 11.86 -13.18
CA ASP A 50 -4.83 13.26 -12.80
C ASP A 50 -3.49 13.54 -12.13
N VAL A 51 -2.75 12.52 -11.66
CA VAL A 51 -1.42 12.72 -11.05
C VAL A 51 -0.39 13.15 -12.09
N GLY A 52 -0.49 12.62 -13.32
CA GLY A 52 0.23 13.17 -14.47
C GLY A 52 -0.19 14.61 -14.83
N GLY A 53 -1.34 15.08 -14.35
CA GLY A 53 -1.89 16.42 -14.53
C GLY A 53 -1.47 17.39 -13.41
N PHE A 54 -0.31 18.04 -13.59
CA PHE A 54 0.37 18.89 -12.60
C PHE A 54 -0.52 19.93 -11.86
N SER A 55 -1.54 20.50 -12.49
CA SER A 55 -2.31 21.64 -11.95
C SER A 55 -3.23 21.29 -10.78
N LYS A 56 -3.91 20.13 -10.80
CA LYS A 56 -4.83 19.74 -9.72
C LYS A 56 -4.05 19.25 -8.49
N VAL A 57 -3.02 18.44 -8.72
CA VAL A 57 -2.11 17.95 -7.68
C VAL A 57 -1.41 19.10 -6.99
N THR A 58 -0.84 20.04 -7.72
CA THR A 58 -0.13 21.19 -7.14
C THR A 58 -1.04 22.03 -6.24
N LYS A 59 -2.33 22.18 -6.57
CA LYS A 59 -3.30 22.90 -5.70
C LYS A 59 -3.54 22.15 -4.39
N ALA A 60 -3.66 20.83 -4.44
CA ALA A 60 -3.83 19.99 -3.25
C ALA A 60 -2.59 20.06 -2.35
N LEU A 61 -1.40 19.88 -2.93
CA LEU A 61 -0.13 19.90 -2.22
C LEU A 61 0.17 21.25 -1.56
N ARG A 62 -0.20 22.36 -2.22
CA ARG A 62 0.01 23.72 -1.70
C ARG A 62 -0.62 23.96 -0.33
N THR A 63 -1.64 23.18 0.03
CA THR A 63 -2.30 23.26 1.35
C THR A 63 -1.39 22.85 2.51
N GLY A 64 -0.30 22.09 2.24
CA GLY A 64 0.59 21.54 3.27
C GLY A 64 -0.06 20.48 4.16
N LYS A 65 -1.27 20.03 3.80
CA LYS A 65 -2.03 19.03 4.57
C LYS A 65 -1.81 17.60 4.06
N VAL A 66 -1.47 17.46 2.78
CA VAL A 66 -1.16 16.17 2.18
C VAL A 66 0.15 15.66 2.80
N ASP A 67 0.17 14.39 3.16
CA ASP A 67 1.32 13.71 3.74
C ASP A 67 1.49 12.37 3.03
N LEU A 68 2.32 12.37 2.00
CA LEU A 68 2.55 11.18 1.19
C LEU A 68 3.31 10.13 1.99
N GLN A 69 4.28 10.52 2.82
CA GLN A 69 5.07 9.60 3.62
C GLN A 69 4.19 8.81 4.59
N SER A 70 3.31 9.48 5.33
CA SER A 70 2.37 8.79 6.23
C SER A 70 1.45 7.83 5.48
N THR A 71 1.10 8.14 4.22
CA THR A 71 0.27 7.27 3.39
C THR A 71 1.04 6.02 2.95
N VAL A 72 2.33 6.17 2.61
CA VAL A 72 3.23 5.06 2.29
C VAL A 72 3.38 4.13 3.49
N ASP A 73 3.70 4.68 4.67
CA ASP A 73 3.92 3.90 5.89
C ASP A 73 2.67 3.07 6.25
N ALA A 74 1.49 3.69 6.18
CA ALA A 74 0.21 3.00 6.39
C ALA A 74 -0.05 1.93 5.32
N GLY A 75 0.31 2.19 4.07
CA GLY A 75 0.23 1.23 2.98
C GLY A 75 1.11 0.01 3.21
N GLN A 76 2.38 0.23 3.60
CA GLN A 76 3.33 -0.83 3.90
C GLN A 76 2.88 -1.66 5.10
N GLN A 77 2.37 -1.03 6.17
CA GLN A 77 1.84 -1.76 7.32
C GLN A 77 0.68 -2.69 6.92
N LYS A 78 -0.26 -2.19 6.13
CA LYS A 78 -1.39 -3.01 5.64
C LYS A 78 -0.94 -4.13 4.70
N ALA A 79 0.06 -3.88 3.85
CA ALA A 79 0.62 -4.90 2.98
C ALA A 79 1.30 -6.02 3.78
N ARG A 80 2.01 -5.67 4.87
CA ARG A 80 2.60 -6.66 5.79
C ARG A 80 1.52 -7.49 6.47
N GLN A 81 0.51 -6.86 7.04
CA GLN A 81 -0.63 -7.57 7.67
C GLN A 81 -1.33 -8.50 6.68
N ALA A 82 -1.64 -8.04 5.47
CA ALA A 82 -2.25 -8.88 4.44
C ALA A 82 -1.35 -10.08 4.07
N THR A 83 -0.03 -9.90 4.09
CA THR A 83 0.92 -10.99 3.84
C THR A 83 0.94 -12.00 4.99
N GLU A 84 0.93 -11.52 6.23
CA GLU A 84 0.85 -12.36 7.44
C GLU A 84 -0.46 -13.16 7.46
N ASP A 85 -1.59 -12.51 7.20
CA ASP A 85 -2.92 -13.15 7.11
C ASP A 85 -2.95 -14.23 6.02
N LEU A 86 -2.35 -13.97 4.86
CA LEU A 86 -2.25 -14.96 3.77
C LEU A 86 -1.37 -16.15 4.16
N LEU A 87 -0.22 -15.90 4.79
CA LEU A 87 0.69 -16.96 5.23
C LEU A 87 0.05 -17.83 6.33
N ASP A 88 -0.66 -17.22 7.26
CA ASP A 88 -1.35 -17.96 8.32
C ASP A 88 -2.55 -18.74 7.77
N GLY A 89 -3.27 -18.17 6.80
CA GLY A 89 -4.32 -18.89 6.07
C GLY A 89 -3.79 -20.10 5.27
N LEU A 90 -2.58 -20.00 4.71
CA LEU A 90 -1.92 -21.12 4.02
C LEU A 90 -1.48 -22.23 4.99
N LYS A 91 -0.86 -21.87 6.12
CA LYS A 91 -0.46 -22.85 7.16
C LYS A 91 -1.65 -23.60 7.75
N CYS A 92 -2.79 -22.91 7.94
CA CYS A 92 -4.03 -23.56 8.38
C CYS A 92 -4.62 -24.51 7.32
N ARG A 93 -4.35 -24.26 6.02
CA ARG A 93 -4.80 -25.14 4.92
C ARG A 93 -3.94 -26.38 4.75
N GLU A 94 -2.63 -26.27 4.98
CA GLU A 94 -1.72 -27.43 4.99
C GLU A 94 -2.00 -28.39 6.17
N ALA A 95 -2.59 -27.91 7.26
CA ALA A 95 -2.99 -28.73 8.40
C ALA A 95 -4.31 -29.52 8.18
N ASP A 96 -5.11 -29.16 7.16
CA ASP A 96 -6.40 -29.80 6.87
C ASP A 96 -6.26 -30.91 5.79
N ASP A 97 -5.27 -30.82 4.90
CA ASP A 97 -4.99 -31.84 3.87
C ASP A 97 -4.08 -32.99 4.36
N GLY A 98 -3.79 -33.05 5.66
CA GLY A 98 -2.73 -33.89 6.24
C GLY A 98 -3.16 -34.91 7.30
N ILE A 99 -4.32 -35.58 7.19
CA ILE A 99 -4.59 -36.82 7.95
C ILE A 99 -5.42 -37.81 7.10
N SER A 100 -4.74 -38.74 6.44
CA SER A 100 -5.17 -40.14 6.34
C SER A 100 -3.99 -41.03 5.94
N GLU A 101 -3.03 -41.19 6.86
CA GLU A 101 -2.19 -42.38 6.90
C GLU A 101 -2.65 -43.21 8.11
N GLU A 102 -3.54 -44.17 7.89
CA GLU A 102 -3.59 -45.38 8.71
C GLU A 102 -3.13 -46.53 7.83
N GLU A 103 -1.84 -46.82 7.92
CA GLU A 103 -1.31 -48.16 7.65
C GLU A 103 -1.87 -49.10 8.72
N GLU A 104 -2.62 -50.12 8.31
CA GLU A 104 -2.77 -51.35 9.11
C GLU A 104 -2.54 -52.55 8.19
N GLU A 105 -1.26 -52.82 7.90
CA GLU A 105 -0.79 -54.17 7.61
C GLU A 105 -0.76 -54.94 8.93
N THR A 106 -1.72 -55.85 9.14
CA THR A 106 -1.48 -57.01 10.01
C THR A 106 -1.80 -58.29 9.25
N ASP A 107 -0.72 -58.98 8.91
CA ASP A 107 -0.63 -60.41 8.61
C ASP A 107 -1.42 -61.24 9.64
N ALA A 108 -2.31 -62.10 9.17
CA ALA A 108 -2.71 -63.29 9.91
C ALA A 108 -3.05 -64.44 8.94
N SER A 109 -2.03 -65.24 8.66
CA SER A 109 -2.12 -66.60 8.10
C SER A 109 -3.21 -67.48 8.72
N SER A 110 -3.94 -68.25 7.88
CA SER A 110 -4.20 -69.70 8.01
C SER A 110 -5.02 -70.23 6.83
#